data_AF-A0A836W5Y0-F1
#
_entry.id   AF-A0A836W5Y0-F1
#
_cell.length_a   1.000
_cell.length_b   1.000
_cell.length_c   1.000
_cell.angle_alpha   90.00
_cell.angle_beta   90.00
_cell.angle_gamma   90.00
#
_symmetry.space_group_name_H-M   'P 1'
#
loop_
_entity.id
_entity.type
_entity.pdbx_description
1 polymer ?
#
loop_
_entity_poly.entity_id
_entity_poly.type
_entity_poly.pdbx_seq_one_letter_code
_entity_poly.pdbx_strand_id
1 'polypeptide(L)' 'MKRLVTLFVLMLVFVSFSIAQEQGSVIITELMYNPASSEATTETQYIEIANTTNNPISLLNWTIDDEDSDGPNTLPDVT' A
#
# COMPACT_ATOMS: atom_id res chain seq x y z
N MET A 1 -27.05 -18.87 28.73
CA MET A 1 -25.58 -18.96 28.56
C MET A 1 -25.17 -19.39 27.15
N LYS A 2 -25.69 -20.50 26.60
CA LYS A 2 -25.33 -20.98 25.24
C LYS A 2 -25.52 -19.95 24.12
N ARG A 3 -26.67 -19.25 24.10
CA ARG A 3 -26.97 -18.20 23.08
C ARG A 3 -26.10 -16.94 23.19
N LEU A 4 -25.59 -16.63 24.39
CA LEU A 4 -24.71 -15.49 24.63
C LEU A 4 -23.30 -15.78 24.11
N VAL A 5 -22.82 -17.00 24.34
CA VAL A 5 -21.54 -17.48 23.79
C VAL A 5 -21.59 -17.55 22.27
N THR A 6 -22.69 -18.03 21.68
CA THR A 6 -22.88 -18.06 20.23
C THR A 6 -22.82 -16.66 19.61
N LEU A 7 -23.47 -15.66 20.21
CA LEU A 7 -23.43 -14.27 19.74
C LEU A 7 -22.04 -13.64 19.86
N PHE A 8 -21.32 -13.93 20.94
CA PHE A 8 -19.96 -13.44 21.16
C PHE A 8 -18.98 -14.04 20.14
N VAL A 9 -19.09 -15.34 19.86
CA VAL A 9 -18.30 -16.00 18.81
C VAL A 9 -18.64 -15.43 17.43
N LEU A 10 -19.92 -15.15 17.14
CA LEU A 10 -20.31 -14.53 15.87
C LEU A 10 -19.71 -13.12 15.73
N MET A 11 -19.72 -12.32 16.81
CA MET A 11 -19.13 -10.99 16.81
C MET A 11 -17.60 -11.05 16.60
N LEU A 12 -16.89 -11.99 17.24
CA LEU A 12 -15.45 -12.19 17.03
C LEU A 12 -15.10 -12.60 15.59
N VAL A 13 -15.93 -13.42 14.95
CA VAL A 13 -15.77 -13.81 13.55
C VAL A 13 -16.01 -12.61 12.61
N PHE A 14 -16.97 -11.74 12.93
CA PHE A 14 -17.24 -10.52 12.15
C PHE A 14 -16.13 -9.46 12.30
N VAL A 15 -15.56 -9.28 13.49
CA VAL A 15 -14.45 -8.31 13.72
C VAL A 15 -13.18 -8.71 12.96
N SER A 16 -12.95 -10.02 12.81
CA SER A 16 -11.77 -10.55 12.11
C SER A 16 -11.79 -10.34 10.59
N PHE A 17 -12.93 -9.93 10.01
CA PHE A 17 -13.12 -9.87 8.55
C PHE A 17 -12.86 -8.47 7.95
N SER A 18 -12.48 -7.46 8.74
CA SER A 18 -12.45 -6.06 8.28
C SER A 18 -11.18 -5.30 8.65
N ILE A 19 -10.02 -5.85 8.31
CA ILE A 19 -8.79 -5.06 8.17
C ILE A 19 -8.33 -5.13 6.71
N ALA A 20 -9.19 -4.68 5.80
CA ALA A 20 -8.76 -4.35 4.45
C ALA A 20 -8.33 -2.87 4.46
N GLN A 21 -7.23 -2.56 3.77
CA GLN A 21 -6.82 -1.18 3.57
C GLN A 21 -7.92 -0.43 2.81
N GLU A 22 -8.39 0.69 3.35
CA GLU A 22 -9.43 1.49 2.71
C GLU A 22 -8.91 2.04 1.38
N GLN A 23 -9.76 2.07 0.36
CA GLN A 23 -9.41 2.67 -0.93
C GLN A 23 -8.93 4.11 -0.72
N GLY A 24 -7.80 4.47 -1.32
CA GLY A 24 -7.22 5.80 -1.17
C GLY A 24 -6.43 6.03 0.11
N SER A 25 -6.22 5.01 0.96
CA SER A 25 -5.30 5.11 2.11
C SER A 25 -3.86 5.42 1.68
N VAL A 26 -3.46 4.96 0.48
CA VAL A 26 -2.23 5.35 -0.21
C VAL A 26 -2.61 5.84 -1.60
N ILE A 27 -2.12 7.01 -1.99
CA ILE A 27 -2.36 7.63 -3.30
C ILE A 27 -1.03 7.97 -3.96
N ILE A 28 -1.00 8.01 -5.30
CA ILE A 28 0.09 8.62 -6.06
C ILE A 28 -0.17 10.13 -6.10
N THR A 29 0.73 10.93 -5.57
CA THR A 29 0.64 12.39 -5.56
C THR A 29 1.39 13.02 -6.73
N GLU A 30 2.46 12.37 -7.21
CA GLU A 30 3.26 12.85 -8.33
C GLU A 30 3.75 11.69 -9.20
N LEU A 31 3.82 11.95 -10.50
CA LEU A 31 4.47 11.11 -11.49
C LEU A 31 5.48 11.96 -12.27
N MET A 32 6.77 11.77 -11.98
CA MET A 32 7.86 12.43 -12.69
C MET A 32 8.36 11.52 -13.81
N TYR A 33 7.93 11.80 -15.03
CA TYR A 33 8.33 11.08 -16.24
C TYR A 33 9.09 12.00 -17.20
N ASN A 34 10.15 11.47 -17.81
CA ASN A 34 10.98 12.18 -18.79
C ASN A 34 11.47 13.57 -18.32
N PRO A 35 12.27 13.62 -17.23
CA PRO A 35 12.81 14.88 -16.73
C PRO A 35 13.66 15.59 -17.78
N ALA A 36 13.65 16.93 -17.75
CA ALA A 36 14.23 17.76 -18.81
C ALA A 36 15.78 17.77 -18.85
N SER A 37 16.49 17.20 -17.88
CA SER A 37 17.94 17.27 -17.80
C SER A 37 18.63 16.00 -18.33
N SER A 38 19.66 16.20 -19.15
CA SER A 38 20.58 15.15 -19.62
C SER A 38 21.66 14.77 -18.59
N GLU A 39 21.65 15.44 -17.43
CA GLU A 39 22.64 15.31 -16.38
C GLU A 39 22.10 14.34 -15.31
N ALA A 40 22.68 13.15 -15.26
CA ALA A 40 22.21 11.96 -14.55
C ALA A 40 22.19 12.05 -13.00
N THR A 41 22.14 13.24 -12.40
CA THR A 41 22.43 13.40 -10.96
C THR A 41 21.38 14.12 -10.13
N THR A 42 20.37 14.77 -10.73
CA THR A 42 19.38 15.55 -9.95
C THR A 42 17.92 15.32 -10.33
N GLU A 43 17.62 14.91 -11.57
CA GLU A 43 16.24 14.69 -12.01
C GLU A 43 16.06 13.20 -12.36
N THR A 44 15.74 12.39 -11.37
CA THR A 44 15.44 10.96 -11.57
C THR A 44 13.95 10.78 -11.84
N GLN A 45 13.55 9.76 -12.59
CA GLN A 45 12.14 9.38 -12.71
C GLN A 45 11.66 8.79 -11.38
N TYR A 46 10.49 9.21 -10.91
CA TYR A 46 9.92 8.71 -9.66
C TYR A 46 8.40 8.75 -9.68
N ILE A 47 7.82 7.98 -8.77
CA ILE A 47 6.46 8.18 -8.28
C ILE A 47 6.54 8.66 -6.84
N GLU A 48 5.72 9.65 -6.50
CA GLU A 48 5.51 10.05 -5.11
C GLU A 48 4.22 9.41 -4.60
N ILE A 49 4.27 8.83 -3.40
CA ILE A 49 3.09 8.28 -2.74
C ILE A 49 2.85 8.97 -1.40
N ALA A 50 1.58 9.17 -1.05
CA ALA A 50 1.16 9.72 0.23
C ALA A 50 0.23 8.74 0.97
N ASN A 51 0.49 8.56 2.26
CA ASN A 51 -0.47 7.98 3.19
C ASN A 51 -1.47 9.07 3.59
N THR A 52 -2.75 8.88 3.25
CA THR A 52 -3.83 9.85 3.52
C THR A 52 -4.47 9.66 4.89
N THR A 53 -4.01 8.66 5.65
CA THR A 53 -4.53 8.31 6.97
C THR A 53 -3.62 8.83 8.08
N ASN A 54 -4.10 8.81 9.31
CA ASN A 54 -3.31 9.14 10.50
C ASN A 54 -2.55 7.93 11.08
N ASN A 55 -2.63 6.76 10.45
CA ASN A 55 -2.02 5.52 10.94
C ASN A 55 -0.86 5.10 10.05
N PRO A 56 0.23 4.53 10.58
CA PRO A 56 1.28 3.94 9.76
C PRO A 56 0.73 2.83 8.87
N ILE A 57 1.22 2.78 7.63
CA ILE A 57 0.92 1.71 6.66
C ILE A 57 2.25 1.05 6.32
N SER A 58 2.31 -0.28 6.48
CA SER A 58 3.48 -1.06 6.07
C SER A 58 3.47 -1.24 4.56
N LEU A 59 4.60 -0.92 3.91
CA LEU A 59 4.84 -1.18 2.49
C LEU A 59 5.55 -2.53 2.26
N LEU A 60 5.79 -3.31 3.33
CA LEU A 60 6.47 -4.60 3.23
C LEU A 60 5.72 -5.52 2.27
N ASN A 61 6.44 -6.11 1.32
CA ASN A 61 5.92 -6.97 0.26
C ASN A 61 4.95 -6.29 -0.73
N TRP A 62 4.87 -4.96 -0.75
CA TRP A 62 4.15 -4.26 -1.82
C TRP A 62 4.90 -4.39 -3.14
N THR A 63 4.16 -4.48 -4.23
CA THR A 63 4.68 -4.47 -5.59
C THR A 63 4.27 -3.20 -6.32
N ILE A 64 5.15 -2.66 -7.15
CA ILE A 64 4.84 -1.56 -8.07
C ILE A 64 4.92 -2.12 -9.49
N ASP A 65 3.82 -2.16 -10.22
CA ASP A 65 3.77 -2.81 -11.53
C ASP A 65 3.30 -1.85 -12.64
N ASP A 66 3.76 -2.08 -13.86
CA ASP A 66 3.21 -1.49 -15.08
C ASP A 66 2.70 -2.61 -16.03
N GLU A 67 2.42 -2.27 -17.30
CA GLU A 67 1.87 -3.23 -18.28
C GLU A 67 2.91 -4.25 -18.79
N ASP A 68 4.21 -3.92 -18.74
CA ASP A 68 5.28 -4.61 -19.47
C ASP A 68 6.28 -5.37 -18.56
N SER A 69 5.98 -5.51 -17.27
CA SER A 69 6.91 -6.03 -16.28
C SER A 69 7.02 -7.57 -16.20
N ASP A 70 8.23 -8.09 -16.45
CA ASP A 70 8.56 -9.53 -16.43
C ASP A 70 9.16 -10.05 -15.09
N GLY A 71 8.94 -9.37 -13.95
CA GLY A 71 9.57 -9.77 -12.68
C GLY A 71 8.85 -9.30 -11.41
N PRO A 72 9.24 -9.79 -10.22
CA PRO A 72 8.65 -9.34 -8.97
C PRO A 72 9.14 -7.92 -8.66
N ASN A 73 8.31 -6.93 -8.99
CA ASN A 73 8.58 -5.53 -8.69
C ASN A 73 8.28 -5.18 -7.23
N THR A 74 8.72 -6.05 -6.32
CA THR A 74 8.51 -5.90 -4.88
C THR A 74 9.43 -4.81 -4.35
N LEU A 75 8.86 -3.88 -3.59
CA LEU A 75 9.62 -2.86 -2.88
C LEU A 75 10.65 -3.51 -1.94
N PRO A 76 11.88 -2.98 -1.86
CA PRO A 76 12.89 -3.51 -0.94
C PRO A 76 12.43 -3.38 0.51
N ASP A 77 12.84 -4.34 1.34
CA ASP A 77 12.71 -4.20 2.79
C ASP A 77 13.63 -3.06 3.26
N VAL A 78 13.07 -2.09 3.97
CA VAL A 78 13.77 -0.87 4.40
C VAL A 78 14.13 -0.92 5.89
N THR A 79 14.15 -2.12 6.49
CA THR A 79 14.51 -2.34 7.90
C THR A 79 15.98 -2.13 8.23
#